data_AF-A0A958HTJ4-F1
#
_entry.id   AF-A0A958HTJ4-F1
#
_cell.length_a   1.000
_cell.length_b   1.000
_cell.length_c   1.000
_cell.angle_alpha   90.00
_cell.angle_beta   90.00
_cell.angle_gamma   90.00
#
_symmetry.space_group_name_H-M   'P 1'
#
loop_
_entity.id
_entity.type
_entity.pdbx_description
1 polymer ?
#
loop_
_entity_poly.entity_id
_entity_poly.type
_entity_poly.pdbx_seq_one_letter_code
_entity_poly.pdbx_strand_id
1 'polypeptide(L)'
;SGTHCQQCAWNMYLLRNDTIRKSLDICYDRCDDNTDNGKCDEPTRSCINNKFFIETPCVDCEYDTSQNTVGACPSGTRCINGRCIDPDDPDIDDDTIVVLTVHDPNAMVGPAEAAPGQWMTYIIEFENVGAGAAYGVHVKSQLPPDLDSGSLVVADGGFYLPASRTLLWDIGELAAGEGGQVQFQVQPASGLISGTIIVANATVYFPSVPETTPTNDVVTVIGDVVAHGQRVETVEGVPVAITLDGYTPTGNPLTFVVDREPLNGELTGAAPNLTYTPADNFEGLDILTFHVEDGVNSSRPAEVSIVVATGIETIPPEVLATSPIDGSDDVAVYVRPVLTGGYPPTIHAWFTEPINETTVTTGTLFVVDALGHQLDAAVTYDGTTQDAQLQLQEKLTWRQTYTATVTTGLHDTSGNAMAEAYSWSFTTRAPCFDLDGSGGMDIVDIQQVAGHWNMDPSLYPEYDLNADNVIDVLDISLVAQEWGNLCP
;
A
#
# COMPACT_ATOMS: atom_id res chain seq x y z
N SER A 1 -43.39 5.17 11.39
CA SER A 1 -42.97 6.58 11.33
C SER A 1 -41.58 6.62 10.71
N GLY A 2 -41.44 6.74 9.40
CA GLY A 2 -41.85 7.91 8.60
C GLY A 2 -40.71 8.92 8.43
N THR A 3 -39.71 8.93 9.31
CA THR A 3 -38.61 9.91 9.31
C THR A 3 -37.20 9.27 9.30
N HIS A 4 -36.99 8.09 9.91
CA HIS A 4 -35.65 7.45 9.89
C HIS A 4 -35.25 6.84 8.53
N CYS A 5 -36.18 6.30 7.74
CA CYS A 5 -35.84 5.78 6.41
C CYS A 5 -35.48 6.87 5.40
N GLN A 6 -35.96 8.11 5.58
CA GLN A 6 -35.59 9.23 4.71
C GLN A 6 -34.19 9.77 5.01
N GLN A 7 -33.73 9.72 6.26
CA GLN A 7 -32.35 10.10 6.61
C GLN A 7 -31.32 9.08 6.12
N CYS A 8 -31.61 7.77 6.18
CA CYS A 8 -30.73 6.76 5.56
C CYS A 8 -30.66 6.91 4.03
N ALA A 9 -31.78 7.20 3.37
CA ALA A 9 -31.82 7.36 1.92
C ALA A 9 -31.07 8.62 1.42
N TRP A 10 -31.06 9.70 2.22
CA TRP A 10 -30.28 10.91 1.92
C TRP A 10 -28.78 10.70 2.12
N ASN A 11 -28.37 10.02 3.20
CA ASN A 11 -26.95 9.72 3.44
C ASN A 11 -26.37 8.68 2.46
N MET A 12 -27.19 7.81 1.87
CA MET A 12 -26.77 6.86 0.82
C MET A 12 -26.74 7.45 -0.59
N TYR A 13 -27.39 8.59 -0.84
CA TYR A 13 -27.37 9.24 -2.16
C TYR A 13 -26.01 9.88 -2.47
N LEU A 14 -25.24 10.22 -1.43
CA LEU A 14 -23.86 10.73 -1.52
C LEU A 14 -22.81 9.63 -1.70
N LEU A 15 -23.21 8.35 -1.77
CA LEU A 15 -22.29 7.19 -1.72
C LEU A 15 -22.36 6.28 -2.95
N ARG A 16 -22.99 6.71 -4.06
CA ARG A 16 -23.07 5.89 -5.29
C ARG A 16 -22.06 6.35 -6.33
N ASN A 17 -21.33 5.38 -6.90
CA ASN A 17 -20.21 5.49 -7.84
C ASN A 17 -18.84 5.91 -7.30
N ASP A 18 -18.72 6.16 -6.01
CA ASP A 18 -17.42 6.07 -5.37
C ASP A 18 -17.15 4.60 -5.05
N THR A 19 -16.05 4.07 -5.61
CA THR A 19 -15.28 3.08 -4.84
C THR A 19 -15.22 3.65 -3.42
N ILE A 20 -15.48 2.88 -2.35
CA ILE A 20 -15.18 3.35 -0.99
C ILE A 20 -13.65 3.51 -0.92
N ARG A 21 -13.15 4.58 -1.53
CA ARG A 21 -11.83 5.13 -1.36
C ARG A 21 -11.89 5.61 0.06
N LYS A 22 -10.97 5.09 0.86
CA LYS A 22 -10.55 5.58 2.17
C LYS A 22 -11.36 6.83 2.55
N SER A 23 -12.19 6.75 3.57
CA SER A 23 -12.52 7.94 4.36
C SER A 23 -11.21 8.48 4.95
N LEU A 24 -10.43 9.11 4.09
CA LEU A 24 -9.25 9.91 4.35
C LEU A 24 -9.75 11.34 4.45
N ASP A 25 -10.77 11.57 5.27
CA ASP A 25 -10.85 12.86 5.94
C ASP A 25 -9.83 12.75 7.07
N ILE A 26 -8.61 13.17 6.76
CA ILE A 26 -7.64 13.55 7.77
C ILE A 26 -8.36 14.60 8.61
N CYS A 27 -8.61 14.30 9.88
CA CYS A 27 -9.13 15.27 10.84
C CYS A 27 -8.24 16.52 10.87
N TYR A 28 -8.58 17.55 10.12
CA TYR A 28 -8.08 18.90 10.35
C TYR A 28 -9.25 19.86 10.55
N ASP A 29 -9.21 20.49 11.73
CA ASP A 29 -9.99 21.62 12.21
C ASP A 29 -11.52 21.46 12.35
N ARG A 30 -11.91 20.84 13.47
CA ARG A 30 -12.90 21.44 14.39
C ARG A 30 -12.96 20.83 15.80
N CYS A 31 -11.85 20.34 16.32
CA CYS A 31 -11.74 20.09 17.76
C CYS A 31 -11.33 21.41 18.43
N ASP A 32 -12.31 22.29 18.67
CA ASP A 32 -12.13 23.36 19.65
C ASP A 32 -11.76 22.71 20.99
N ASP A 33 -10.65 23.16 21.58
CA ASP A 33 -10.12 22.71 22.86
C ASP A 33 -11.21 22.63 23.94
N ASN A 34 -11.75 21.43 24.15
CA ASN A 34 -12.45 21.12 25.38
C ASN A 34 -12.28 19.63 25.71
N THR A 35 -11.82 19.39 26.93
CA THR A 35 -11.44 18.10 27.49
C THR A 35 -12.64 17.18 27.76
N ASP A 36 -13.32 16.74 26.71
CA ASP A 36 -14.27 15.62 26.76
C ASP A 36 -14.00 14.68 25.58
N ASN A 37 -13.62 13.44 25.90
CA ASN A 37 -13.34 12.39 24.93
C ASN A 37 -14.52 12.16 23.96
N GLY A 38 -14.28 12.42 22.68
CA GLY A 38 -14.70 11.55 21.58
C GLY A 38 -16.19 11.43 21.29
N LYS A 39 -16.83 12.50 20.83
CA LYS A 39 -18.08 12.38 20.07
C LYS A 39 -18.03 13.18 18.79
N CYS A 40 -17.95 12.47 17.66
CA CYS A 40 -18.57 12.95 16.44
C CYS A 40 -20.09 12.97 16.69
N ASP A 41 -20.81 13.99 16.22
CA ASP A 41 -22.25 14.17 16.46
C ASP A 41 -23.17 13.12 15.78
N GLU A 42 -22.61 12.03 15.23
CA GLU A 42 -23.37 10.86 14.79
C GLU A 42 -22.98 9.60 15.58
N PRO A 43 -23.95 8.82 16.11
CA PRO A 43 -23.70 7.66 16.97
C PRO A 43 -23.15 6.42 16.25
N THR A 44 -22.82 6.51 14.96
CA THR A 44 -22.41 5.38 14.10
C THR A 44 -20.94 5.43 13.65
N ARG A 45 -20.17 6.42 14.12
CA ARG A 45 -18.79 6.67 13.66
C ARG A 45 -17.84 6.87 14.84
N SER A 46 -16.74 6.13 14.89
CA SER A 46 -15.64 6.35 15.84
C SER A 46 -14.29 6.17 15.16
N CYS A 47 -13.34 7.02 15.54
CA CYS A 47 -11.97 7.03 15.02
C CYS A 47 -11.02 6.43 16.08
N ILE A 48 -10.26 5.41 15.71
CA ILE A 48 -9.27 4.75 16.59
C ILE A 48 -7.99 4.56 15.75
N ASN A 49 -6.84 4.99 16.26
CA ASN A 49 -5.53 4.85 15.59
C ASN A 49 -5.50 5.32 14.12
N ASN A 50 -6.10 6.48 13.81
CA ASN A 50 -6.23 7.01 12.44
C ASN A 50 -6.98 6.10 11.44
N LYS A 51 -7.69 5.06 11.91
CA LYS A 51 -8.53 4.20 11.08
C LYS A 51 -10.02 4.44 11.42
N PHE A 52 -10.86 4.42 10.38
CA PHE A 52 -12.30 4.62 10.48
C PHE A 52 -13.02 3.29 10.70
N PHE A 53 -13.90 3.21 11.69
CA PHE A 53 -14.70 2.01 11.97
C PHE A 53 -16.19 2.33 11.81
N ILE A 54 -16.89 1.57 10.96
CA ILE A 54 -18.35 1.59 10.88
C ILE A 54 -18.88 0.59 11.91
N GLU A 55 -19.56 1.06 12.94
CA GLU A 55 -20.31 0.16 13.83
C GLU A 55 -21.58 -0.30 13.12
N THR A 56 -21.56 -1.52 12.57
CA THR A 56 -22.79 -2.19 12.15
C THR A 56 -23.44 -2.86 13.36
N PRO A 57 -24.77 -2.76 13.56
CA PRO A 57 -25.45 -3.65 14.48
C PRO A 57 -25.27 -5.09 13.97
N CYS A 58 -24.98 -6.06 14.86
CA CYS A 58 -24.92 -7.47 14.47
C CYS A 58 -26.32 -7.90 14.01
N VAL A 59 -26.59 -7.78 12.71
CA VAL A 59 -27.73 -8.38 12.04
C VAL A 59 -27.12 -9.18 10.92
N ASP A 60 -26.98 -10.48 11.16
CA ASP A 60 -26.72 -11.42 10.10
C ASP A 60 -27.99 -11.48 9.24
N CYS A 61 -27.90 -10.99 8.01
CA CYS A 61 -29.00 -11.04 7.05
C CYS A 61 -28.95 -12.37 6.29
N GLU A 62 -28.93 -13.49 7.02
CA GLU A 62 -29.21 -14.81 6.44
C GLU A 62 -30.22 -15.59 7.28
N TYR A 63 -31.05 -16.33 6.56
CA TYR A 63 -32.35 -16.83 6.95
C TYR A 63 -32.25 -18.04 7.90
N ASP A 64 -32.21 -17.85 9.22
CA ASP A 64 -32.62 -18.86 10.23
C ASP A 64 -33.19 -18.17 11.49
N THR A 65 -34.52 -18.19 11.64
CA THR A 65 -35.22 -17.59 12.79
C THR A 65 -35.20 -18.44 14.07
N SER A 66 -34.35 -19.48 14.18
CA SER A 66 -34.32 -20.38 15.35
C SER A 66 -33.20 -20.10 16.38
N GLN A 67 -32.30 -19.13 16.14
CA GLN A 67 -31.18 -18.79 17.04
C GLN A 67 -31.16 -17.31 17.45
N ASN A 68 -32.30 -16.63 17.42
CA ASN A 68 -32.38 -15.19 17.68
C ASN A 68 -32.27 -14.86 19.19
N THR A 69 -31.07 -14.98 19.76
CA THR A 69 -30.71 -14.27 20.99
C THR A 69 -29.92 -13.02 20.61
N VAL A 70 -30.62 -11.88 20.58
CA VAL A 70 -30.02 -10.54 20.50
C VAL A 70 -29.19 -10.31 21.77
N GLY A 71 -27.92 -10.71 21.73
CA GLY A 71 -26.96 -10.44 22.79
C GLY A 71 -26.06 -9.30 22.36
N ALA A 72 -26.08 -8.18 23.08
CA ALA A 72 -25.03 -7.17 22.95
C ALA A 72 -23.67 -7.82 23.27
N CYS A 73 -22.63 -7.43 22.53
CA CYS A 73 -21.28 -7.89 22.82
C CYS A 73 -20.89 -7.54 24.28
N PRO A 74 -20.14 -8.43 24.97
CA PRO A 74 -19.62 -8.14 26.31
C PRO A 74 -18.87 -6.80 26.35
N SER A 75 -18.97 -6.09 27.48
CA SER A 75 -18.27 -4.81 27.70
C SER A 75 -16.78 -4.96 27.39
N GLY A 76 -16.27 -4.15 26.45
CA GLY A 76 -14.89 -4.20 25.98
C GLY A 76 -14.72 -4.86 24.61
N THR A 77 -15.72 -5.57 24.08
CA THR A 77 -15.67 -6.19 22.74
C THR A 77 -16.61 -5.50 21.75
N ARG A 78 -16.28 -5.54 20.46
CA ARG A 78 -17.04 -4.93 19.34
C ARG A 78 -17.42 -5.97 18.31
N CYS A 79 -18.55 -5.75 17.61
CA CYS A 79 -19.01 -6.66 16.56
C CYS A 79 -18.20 -6.41 15.27
N ILE A 80 -17.50 -7.42 14.79
CA ILE A 80 -16.78 -7.41 13.51
C ILE A 80 -17.13 -8.73 12.80
N ASN A 81 -17.66 -8.66 11.58
CA ASN A 81 -18.08 -9.83 10.78
C ASN A 81 -18.99 -10.84 11.55
N GLY A 82 -19.94 -10.33 12.35
CA GLY A 82 -20.87 -11.17 13.11
C GLY A 82 -20.28 -11.84 14.36
N ARG A 83 -19.07 -11.46 14.78
CA ARG A 83 -18.39 -11.95 16.01
C ARG A 83 -18.05 -10.80 16.95
N CYS A 84 -18.10 -11.04 18.25
CA CYS A 84 -17.60 -10.08 19.25
C CYS A 84 -16.08 -10.23 19.39
N ILE A 85 -15.33 -9.21 18.98
CA ILE A 85 -13.87 -9.17 18.96
C ILE A 85 -13.39 -8.12 19.97
N ASP A 86 -12.31 -8.41 20.69
CA ASP A 86 -11.63 -7.43 21.55
C ASP A 86 -10.74 -6.53 20.67
N PRO A 87 -10.97 -5.21 20.62
CA PRO A 87 -10.19 -4.30 19.78
C PRO A 87 -8.71 -4.16 20.22
N ASP A 88 -8.35 -4.65 21.41
CA ASP A 88 -6.97 -4.67 21.91
C ASP A 88 -6.28 -6.05 21.70
N ASP A 89 -6.90 -6.98 20.97
CA ASP A 89 -6.34 -8.31 20.68
C ASP A 89 -5.21 -8.21 19.62
N PRO A 90 -3.96 -8.55 19.97
CA PRO A 90 -2.82 -8.48 19.04
C PRO A 90 -2.83 -9.58 17.97
N ASP A 91 -3.72 -10.58 18.04
CA ASP A 91 -3.84 -11.68 17.06
C ASP A 91 -4.89 -11.43 15.97
N ILE A 92 -5.41 -10.20 15.82
CA ILE A 92 -6.28 -9.84 14.69
C ILE A 92 -5.41 -9.71 13.43
N ASP A 93 -5.42 -10.75 12.58
CA ASP A 93 -4.98 -10.66 11.19
C ASP A 93 -5.75 -9.51 10.50
N ASP A 94 -5.03 -8.48 10.02
CA ASP A 94 -5.55 -7.29 9.30
C ASP A 94 -6.18 -7.65 7.93
N ASP A 95 -6.37 -8.94 7.64
CA ASP A 95 -6.55 -9.50 6.29
C ASP A 95 -7.99 -9.91 5.94
N THR A 96 -9.00 -9.48 6.70
CA THR A 96 -10.40 -9.69 6.29
C THR A 96 -11.32 -8.50 6.55
N ILE A 97 -10.86 -7.29 6.22
CA ILE A 97 -11.81 -6.22 5.87
C ILE A 97 -12.31 -6.50 4.46
N VAL A 98 -13.36 -7.33 4.35
CA VAL A 98 -14.13 -7.40 3.11
C VAL A 98 -14.88 -6.09 3.00
N VAL A 99 -14.40 -5.18 2.15
CA VAL A 99 -15.16 -4.01 1.75
C VAL A 99 -16.38 -4.52 0.98
N LEU A 100 -17.50 -4.68 1.69
CA LEU A 100 -18.79 -4.93 1.08
C LEU A 100 -19.18 -3.63 0.35
N THR A 101 -18.79 -3.51 -0.91
CA THR A 101 -19.40 -2.53 -1.79
C THR A 101 -20.86 -2.90 -1.90
N VAL A 102 -21.75 -2.00 -1.46
CA VAL A 102 -23.19 -2.18 -1.61
C VAL A 102 -23.48 -2.20 -3.10
N HIS A 103 -23.54 -3.40 -3.67
CA HIS A 103 -23.81 -3.65 -5.07
C HIS A 103 -25.32 -3.76 -5.23
N ASP A 104 -25.92 -2.84 -5.99
CA ASP A 104 -27.31 -2.99 -6.42
C ASP A 104 -27.29 -3.94 -7.63
N PRO A 105 -27.83 -5.17 -7.51
CA PRO A 105 -27.69 -6.17 -8.56
C PRO A 105 -28.33 -5.75 -9.89
N ASN A 106 -29.24 -4.77 -9.85
CA ASN A 106 -29.83 -4.19 -11.05
C ASN A 106 -29.82 -2.66 -10.93
N ALA A 107 -28.86 -2.01 -11.57
CA ALA A 107 -28.68 -0.56 -11.52
C ALA A 107 -28.84 0.09 -12.89
N MET A 108 -29.18 1.37 -12.91
CA MET A 108 -29.10 2.21 -14.10
C MET A 108 -28.20 3.41 -13.81
N VAL A 109 -27.26 3.67 -14.71
CA VAL A 109 -26.31 4.77 -14.63
C VAL A 109 -26.48 5.66 -15.86
N GLY A 110 -26.43 6.96 -15.65
CA GLY A 110 -26.47 7.97 -16.71
C GLY A 110 -26.04 9.34 -16.19
N PRO A 111 -26.01 10.36 -17.05
CA PRO A 111 -25.52 11.67 -16.67
C PRO A 111 -26.48 12.38 -15.70
N ALA A 112 -25.92 13.04 -14.68
CA ALA A 112 -26.69 13.87 -13.75
C ALA A 112 -27.10 15.23 -14.37
N GLU A 113 -26.37 15.70 -15.37
CA GLU A 113 -26.63 16.93 -16.11
C GLU A 113 -26.40 16.75 -17.61
N ALA A 114 -27.18 17.44 -18.43
CA ALA A 114 -27.01 17.44 -19.89
C ALA A 114 -27.61 18.71 -20.51
N ALA A 115 -27.17 19.09 -21.70
CA ALA A 115 -27.78 20.17 -22.45
C ALA A 115 -28.69 19.66 -23.58
N PRO A 116 -29.62 20.48 -24.09
CA PRO A 116 -30.42 20.12 -25.27
C PRO A 116 -29.55 19.65 -26.44
N GLY A 117 -29.90 18.52 -27.07
CA GLY A 117 -29.12 17.98 -28.18
C GLY A 117 -27.77 17.35 -27.81
N GLN A 118 -27.36 17.35 -26.54
CA GLN A 118 -26.18 16.64 -26.08
C GLN A 118 -26.41 15.12 -26.13
N TRP A 119 -25.43 14.33 -26.57
CA TRP A 119 -25.51 12.88 -26.45
C TRP A 119 -25.40 12.43 -24.99
N MET A 120 -26.35 11.62 -24.54
CA MET A 120 -26.34 10.96 -23.25
C MET A 120 -26.26 9.45 -23.43
N THR A 121 -25.48 8.79 -22.58
CA THR A 121 -25.41 7.33 -22.51
C THR A 121 -26.06 6.88 -21.22
N TYR A 122 -26.95 5.89 -21.32
CA TYR A 122 -27.48 5.18 -20.17
C TYR A 122 -27.04 3.72 -20.22
N ILE A 123 -26.52 3.23 -19.11
CA ILE A 123 -26.10 1.84 -18.89
C ILE A 123 -27.06 1.22 -17.88
N ILE A 124 -27.56 0.03 -18.17
CA ILE A 124 -28.42 -0.76 -17.29
C ILE A 124 -27.68 -2.05 -16.98
N GLU A 125 -27.36 -2.23 -15.71
CA GLU A 125 -26.77 -3.44 -15.16
C GLU A 125 -27.87 -4.38 -14.70
N PHE A 126 -27.63 -5.68 -14.85
CA PHE A 126 -28.53 -6.72 -14.39
C PHE A 126 -27.75 -7.93 -13.89
N GLU A 127 -28.27 -8.61 -12.88
CA GLU A 127 -27.64 -9.77 -12.28
C GLU A 127 -28.68 -10.73 -11.72
N ASN A 128 -28.40 -12.03 -11.83
CA ASN A 128 -29.15 -13.07 -11.14
C ASN A 128 -28.49 -13.42 -9.80
N VAL A 129 -28.97 -12.82 -8.71
CA VAL A 129 -28.53 -13.14 -7.34
C VAL A 129 -29.16 -14.42 -6.78
N GLY A 130 -30.04 -15.08 -7.53
CA GLY A 130 -30.69 -16.32 -7.13
C GLY A 130 -29.74 -17.52 -7.16
N ALA A 131 -30.05 -18.55 -6.38
CA ALA A 131 -29.24 -19.77 -6.28
C ALA A 131 -29.30 -20.69 -7.53
N GLY A 132 -30.09 -20.35 -8.55
CA GLY A 132 -30.28 -21.16 -9.75
C GLY A 132 -30.42 -20.32 -11.01
N ALA A 133 -30.26 -20.97 -12.18
CA ALA A 133 -30.38 -20.29 -13.47
C ALA A 133 -31.79 -19.75 -13.70
N ALA A 134 -31.88 -18.52 -14.17
CA ALA A 134 -33.11 -17.87 -14.61
C ALA A 134 -33.25 -17.95 -16.13
N TYR A 135 -34.49 -18.08 -16.62
CA TYR A 135 -34.79 -18.26 -18.04
C TYR A 135 -35.80 -17.21 -18.53
N GLY A 136 -35.58 -16.74 -19.76
CA GLY A 136 -36.39 -15.70 -20.39
C GLY A 136 -36.17 -14.33 -19.78
N VAL A 137 -35.00 -14.11 -19.18
CA VAL A 137 -34.63 -12.84 -18.55
C VAL A 137 -34.66 -11.76 -19.62
N HIS A 138 -35.29 -10.62 -19.31
CA HIS A 138 -35.34 -9.49 -20.23
C HIS A 138 -35.43 -8.17 -19.48
N VAL A 139 -34.90 -7.11 -20.09
CA VAL A 139 -34.85 -5.76 -19.54
C VAL A 139 -35.81 -4.87 -20.30
N LYS A 140 -36.63 -4.08 -19.61
CA LYS A 140 -37.44 -3.01 -20.22
C LYS A 140 -37.08 -1.66 -19.63
N SER A 141 -36.97 -0.66 -20.49
CA SER A 141 -36.91 0.74 -20.08
C SER A 141 -37.91 1.56 -20.89
N GLN A 142 -38.57 2.49 -20.24
CA GLN A 142 -39.49 3.41 -20.90
C GLN A 142 -38.72 4.67 -21.29
N LEU A 143 -38.62 4.99 -22.58
CA LEU A 143 -37.90 6.18 -23.04
C LEU A 143 -38.66 7.44 -22.57
N PRO A 144 -38.07 8.27 -21.69
CA PRO A 144 -38.71 9.48 -21.19
C PRO A 144 -39.17 10.40 -22.33
N PRO A 145 -40.30 11.11 -22.18
CA PRO A 145 -40.91 11.90 -23.25
C PRO A 145 -40.01 13.02 -23.76
N ASP A 146 -39.18 13.59 -22.89
CA ASP A 146 -38.26 14.69 -23.17
C ASP A 146 -37.00 14.27 -23.96
N LEU A 147 -36.80 12.96 -24.17
CA LEU A 147 -35.73 12.42 -25.00
C LEU A 147 -36.21 12.26 -26.45
N ASP A 148 -35.35 12.64 -27.39
CA ASP A 148 -35.65 12.55 -28.82
C ASP A 148 -35.46 11.11 -29.31
N SER A 149 -36.58 10.40 -29.52
CA SER A 149 -36.57 9.06 -30.10
C SER A 149 -35.94 8.98 -31.49
N GLY A 150 -35.87 10.10 -32.23
CA GLY A 150 -35.20 10.16 -33.53
C GLY A 150 -33.67 10.06 -33.44
N SER A 151 -33.11 10.42 -32.28
CA SER A 151 -31.68 10.29 -31.97
C SER A 151 -31.32 8.96 -31.30
N LEU A 152 -32.30 8.12 -30.97
CA LEU A 152 -32.07 6.94 -30.14
C LEU A 152 -31.19 5.89 -30.85
N VAL A 153 -30.11 5.49 -30.20
CA VAL A 153 -29.25 4.38 -30.57
C VAL A 153 -29.31 3.32 -29.47
N VAL A 154 -29.82 2.14 -29.78
CA VAL A 154 -29.91 1.01 -28.82
C VAL A 154 -28.78 0.03 -29.13
N ALA A 155 -27.98 -0.31 -28.13
CA ALA A 155 -26.88 -1.26 -28.25
C ALA A 155 -27.27 -2.65 -27.71
N ASP A 156 -26.32 -3.59 -27.75
CA ASP A 156 -26.40 -4.90 -27.09
C ASP A 156 -27.61 -5.75 -27.50
N GLY A 157 -27.99 -5.66 -28.78
CA GLY A 157 -29.10 -6.41 -29.34
C GLY A 157 -30.50 -5.93 -28.92
N GLY A 158 -30.60 -4.82 -28.19
CA GLY A 158 -31.87 -4.23 -27.82
C GLY A 158 -32.63 -3.62 -29.00
N PHE A 159 -33.93 -3.45 -28.81
CA PHE A 159 -34.79 -2.82 -29.80
C PHE A 159 -35.78 -1.86 -29.17
N TYR A 160 -36.23 -0.88 -29.98
CA TYR A 160 -37.16 0.15 -29.58
C TYR A 160 -38.54 -0.10 -30.20
N LEU A 161 -39.58 0.02 -29.37
CA LEU A 161 -41.00 -0.09 -29.75
C LEU A 161 -41.63 1.32 -29.75
N PRO A 162 -41.77 1.98 -30.92
CA PRO A 162 -42.17 3.39 -30.97
C PRO A 162 -43.58 3.67 -30.45
N ALA A 163 -44.52 2.73 -30.65
CA ALA A 163 -45.91 2.89 -30.23
C ALA A 163 -46.07 3.03 -28.71
N SER A 164 -45.19 2.39 -27.94
CA SER A 164 -45.17 2.47 -26.48
C SER A 164 -43.98 3.25 -25.93
N ARG A 165 -43.06 3.72 -26.77
CA ARG A 165 -41.74 4.28 -26.39
C ARG A 165 -40.94 3.37 -25.45
N THR A 166 -40.97 2.06 -25.69
CA THR A 166 -40.31 1.07 -24.81
C THR A 166 -39.06 0.51 -25.46
N LEU A 167 -37.95 0.48 -24.72
CA LEU A 167 -36.75 -0.30 -25.05
C LEU A 167 -36.86 -1.69 -24.43
N LEU A 168 -36.43 -2.71 -25.17
CA LEU A 168 -36.45 -4.10 -24.73
C LEU A 168 -35.15 -4.82 -25.14
N TRP A 169 -34.53 -5.50 -24.18
CA TRP A 169 -33.42 -6.43 -24.40
C TRP A 169 -33.84 -7.83 -23.94
N ASP A 170 -33.65 -8.82 -24.81
CA ASP A 170 -33.86 -10.24 -24.48
C ASP A 170 -32.52 -10.84 -24.08
N ILE A 171 -32.35 -11.13 -22.78
CA ILE A 171 -31.11 -11.68 -22.22
C ILE A 171 -31.11 -13.21 -22.33
N GLY A 172 -32.27 -13.84 -22.19
CA GLY A 172 -32.41 -15.29 -22.31
C GLY A 172 -32.12 -16.03 -21.01
N GLU A 173 -31.10 -16.88 -20.99
CA GLU A 173 -30.68 -17.66 -19.83
C GLU A 173 -29.57 -16.91 -19.08
N LEU A 174 -29.70 -16.84 -17.75
CA LEU A 174 -28.71 -16.18 -16.88
C LEU A 174 -28.42 -17.09 -15.68
N ALA A 175 -27.18 -17.57 -15.56
CA ALA A 175 -26.82 -18.50 -14.48
C ALA A 175 -26.83 -17.79 -13.11
N ALA A 176 -26.75 -18.58 -12.03
CA ALA A 176 -26.66 -18.04 -10.67
C ALA A 176 -25.35 -17.25 -10.49
N GLY A 177 -25.44 -16.02 -10.00
CA GLY A 177 -24.31 -15.10 -9.84
C GLY A 177 -23.79 -14.51 -11.16
N GLU A 178 -24.44 -14.77 -12.29
CA GLU A 178 -24.11 -14.11 -13.55
C GLU A 178 -24.88 -12.80 -13.72
N GLY A 179 -24.24 -11.84 -14.37
CA GLY A 179 -24.81 -10.55 -14.71
C GLY A 179 -24.19 -9.98 -15.97
N GLY A 180 -24.64 -8.79 -16.34
CA GLY A 180 -24.15 -8.07 -17.50
C GLY A 180 -24.70 -6.66 -17.54
N GLN A 181 -24.44 -6.00 -18.67
CA GLN A 181 -24.92 -4.65 -18.93
C GLN A 181 -25.51 -4.54 -20.33
N VAL A 182 -26.50 -3.68 -20.47
CA VAL A 182 -27.03 -3.21 -21.75
C VAL A 182 -27.09 -1.70 -21.75
N GLN A 183 -26.98 -1.07 -22.92
CA GLN A 183 -26.97 0.39 -23.00
C GLN A 183 -27.77 0.96 -24.17
N PHE A 184 -28.12 2.25 -24.02
CA PHE A 184 -28.62 3.07 -25.11
C PHE A 184 -28.08 4.49 -25.03
N GLN A 185 -28.00 5.15 -26.18
CA GLN A 185 -27.63 6.55 -26.31
C GLN A 185 -28.78 7.36 -26.90
N VAL A 186 -29.01 8.56 -26.39
CA VAL A 186 -30.09 9.43 -26.84
C VAL A 186 -29.79 10.88 -26.50
N GLN A 187 -30.33 11.80 -27.29
CA GLN A 187 -30.24 13.24 -27.04
C GLN A 187 -31.50 13.77 -26.34
N PRO A 188 -31.38 14.70 -25.38
CA PRO A 188 -32.52 15.51 -24.94
C PRO A 188 -33.05 16.31 -26.13
N ALA A 189 -34.37 16.50 -26.19
CA ALA A 189 -34.98 17.29 -27.25
C ALA A 189 -34.36 18.71 -27.30
N SER A 190 -34.08 19.21 -28.51
CA SER A 190 -33.34 20.47 -28.71
C SER A 190 -34.05 21.73 -28.20
N GLY A 191 -35.36 21.65 -27.89
CA GLY A 191 -36.17 22.75 -27.37
C GLY A 191 -36.41 22.73 -25.87
N LEU A 192 -35.74 21.86 -25.11
CA LEU A 192 -35.86 21.85 -23.65
C LEU A 192 -35.25 23.12 -23.05
N ILE A 193 -35.86 23.59 -21.98
CA ILE A 193 -35.38 24.76 -21.23
C ILE A 193 -34.49 24.29 -20.07
N SER A 194 -33.55 25.15 -19.66
CA SER A 194 -32.78 24.89 -18.44
C SER A 194 -33.70 24.71 -17.22
N GLY A 195 -33.37 23.72 -16.38
CA GLY A 195 -34.14 23.29 -15.22
C GLY A 195 -35.12 22.15 -15.48
N THR A 196 -35.31 21.72 -16.73
CA THR A 196 -36.09 20.49 -17.01
C THR A 196 -35.43 19.27 -16.36
N ILE A 197 -36.23 18.40 -15.77
CA ILE A 197 -35.77 17.17 -15.12
C ILE A 197 -36.22 15.98 -15.96
N ILE A 198 -35.27 15.12 -16.31
CA ILE A 198 -35.51 13.84 -16.98
C ILE A 198 -35.25 12.73 -15.97
N VAL A 199 -36.21 11.81 -15.83
CA VAL A 199 -36.07 10.63 -14.97
C VAL A 199 -36.13 9.39 -15.83
N ALA A 200 -35.08 8.58 -15.81
CA ALA A 200 -34.99 7.31 -16.51
C ALA A 200 -34.81 6.17 -15.51
N ASN A 201 -35.44 5.03 -15.78
CA ASN A 201 -35.25 3.78 -15.06
C ASN A 201 -35.49 2.60 -15.98
N ALA A 202 -35.19 1.41 -15.49
CA ALA A 202 -35.47 0.16 -16.14
C ALA A 202 -36.06 -0.85 -15.16
N THR A 203 -36.53 -1.97 -15.68
CA THR A 203 -36.97 -3.12 -14.89
C THR A 203 -36.43 -4.38 -15.54
N VAL A 204 -35.78 -5.21 -14.75
CA VAL A 204 -35.33 -6.55 -15.13
C VAL A 204 -36.43 -7.54 -14.73
N TYR A 205 -36.81 -8.41 -15.66
CA TYR A 205 -37.85 -9.41 -15.48
C TYR A 205 -37.22 -10.80 -15.46
N PHE A 206 -37.63 -11.63 -14.50
CA PHE A 206 -37.20 -13.03 -14.35
C PHE A 206 -38.43 -13.96 -14.50
N PRO A 207 -38.93 -14.26 -15.70
CA PRO A 207 -40.21 -14.98 -15.84
C PRO A 207 -40.21 -16.41 -15.29
N SER A 208 -39.06 -17.08 -15.26
CA SER A 208 -38.91 -18.43 -14.68
C SER A 208 -39.13 -18.45 -13.17
N VAL A 209 -38.88 -17.33 -12.49
CA VAL A 209 -39.12 -17.11 -11.06
C VAL A 209 -39.87 -15.80 -10.97
N PRO A 210 -41.22 -15.77 -11.01
CA PRO A 210 -42.05 -14.61 -11.37
C PRO A 210 -41.78 -13.35 -10.51
N GLU A 211 -40.68 -12.69 -10.81
CA GLU A 211 -40.03 -11.63 -10.08
C GLU A 211 -39.60 -10.57 -11.08
N THR A 212 -39.63 -9.32 -10.60
CA THR A 212 -39.25 -8.15 -11.37
C THR A 212 -38.51 -7.20 -10.46
N THR A 213 -37.33 -6.79 -10.86
CA THR A 213 -36.48 -5.89 -10.08
C THR A 213 -36.36 -4.56 -10.83
N PRO A 214 -36.94 -3.46 -10.30
CA PRO A 214 -36.69 -2.15 -10.87
C PRO A 214 -35.26 -1.71 -10.56
N THR A 215 -34.66 -0.97 -11.48
CA THR A 215 -33.40 -0.25 -11.19
C THR A 215 -33.68 0.98 -10.33
N ASN A 216 -32.61 1.65 -9.89
CA ASN A 216 -32.71 3.03 -9.43
C ASN A 216 -33.23 3.98 -10.53
N ASP A 217 -33.73 5.13 -10.08
CA ASP A 217 -33.99 6.27 -10.94
C ASP A 217 -32.68 7.01 -11.24
N VAL A 218 -32.45 7.32 -12.52
CA VAL A 218 -31.43 8.27 -12.98
C VAL A 218 -32.11 9.60 -13.23
N VAL A 219 -31.68 10.62 -12.51
CA VAL A 219 -32.21 11.98 -12.62
C VAL A 219 -31.20 12.86 -13.35
N THR A 220 -31.60 13.38 -14.50
CA THR A 220 -30.79 14.32 -15.30
C THR A 220 -31.43 15.70 -15.28
N VAL A 221 -30.66 16.72 -14.90
CA VAL A 221 -31.10 18.13 -14.96
C VAL A 221 -30.58 18.77 -16.25
N ILE A 222 -31.48 19.41 -16.99
CA ILE A 222 -31.12 20.09 -18.23
C ILE A 222 -30.54 21.48 -17.95
N GLY A 223 -29.36 21.75 -18.50
CA GLY A 223 -28.67 23.04 -18.43
C GLY A 223 -28.52 23.67 -19.82
N ASP A 224 -28.45 24.99 -19.89
CA ASP A 224 -28.09 25.68 -21.15
C ASP A 224 -26.59 25.51 -21.47
N VAL A 225 -25.76 25.32 -20.44
CA VAL A 225 -24.33 24.98 -20.53
C VAL A 225 -24.03 23.95 -19.45
N VAL A 226 -23.21 22.96 -19.77
CA VAL A 226 -22.87 21.87 -18.85
C VAL A 226 -21.35 21.73 -18.77
N ALA A 227 -20.83 21.62 -17.55
CA ALA A 227 -19.45 21.24 -17.28
C ALA A 227 -19.38 19.72 -17.06
N HIS A 228 -18.35 19.06 -17.60
CA HIS A 228 -18.20 17.61 -17.46
C HIS A 228 -17.21 17.28 -16.36
N GLY A 229 -17.70 16.63 -15.30
CA GLY A 229 -16.84 16.08 -14.27
C GLY A 229 -15.93 14.98 -14.81
N GLN A 230 -14.79 14.78 -14.16
CA GLN A 230 -13.78 13.82 -14.61
C GLN A 230 -13.17 13.08 -13.42
N ARG A 231 -12.58 11.93 -13.70
CA ARG A 231 -11.78 11.19 -12.73
C ARG A 231 -10.43 10.91 -13.35
N VAL A 232 -9.38 11.30 -12.64
CA VAL A 232 -7.98 11.10 -13.07
C VAL A 232 -7.22 10.38 -11.98
N GLU A 233 -6.23 9.59 -12.38
CA GLU A 233 -5.36 8.86 -11.47
C GLU A 233 -3.91 9.23 -11.73
N THR A 234 -3.13 9.31 -10.67
CA THR A 234 -1.69 9.47 -10.69
C THR A 234 -1.08 8.75 -9.47
N VAL A 235 0.24 8.74 -9.41
CA VAL A 235 0.99 8.32 -8.22
C VAL A 235 1.63 9.54 -7.58
N GLU A 236 1.99 9.42 -6.31
CA GLU A 236 2.71 10.45 -5.56
C GLU A 236 3.93 10.98 -6.35
N GLY A 237 4.12 12.30 -6.34
CA GLY A 237 5.23 12.98 -7.01
C GLY A 237 5.17 12.99 -8.55
N VAL A 238 4.18 12.35 -9.18
CA VAL A 238 4.03 12.31 -10.64
C VAL A 238 2.94 13.27 -11.11
N PRO A 239 3.29 14.31 -11.90
CA PRO A 239 2.30 15.22 -12.49
C PRO A 239 1.36 14.51 -13.48
N VAL A 240 0.09 14.88 -13.46
CA VAL A 240 -0.94 14.40 -14.39
C VAL A 240 -1.63 15.55 -15.11
N ALA A 241 -1.84 15.38 -16.42
CA ALA A 241 -2.54 16.36 -17.24
C ALA A 241 -4.06 16.23 -17.05
N ILE A 242 -4.72 17.38 -16.88
CA ILE A 242 -6.17 17.49 -16.78
C ILE A 242 -6.64 18.43 -17.88
N THR A 243 -7.56 17.97 -18.73
CA THR A 243 -8.18 18.81 -19.76
C THR A 243 -9.65 18.98 -19.42
N LEU A 244 -10.03 20.15 -18.91
CA LEU A 244 -11.42 20.44 -18.56
C LEU A 244 -12.31 20.39 -19.81
N ASP A 245 -13.51 19.85 -19.63
CA ASP A 245 -14.46 19.62 -20.71
C ASP A 245 -15.87 20.11 -20.36
N GLY A 246 -16.65 20.42 -21.39
CA GLY A 246 -18.00 20.93 -21.25
C GLY A 246 -18.73 21.03 -22.58
N TYR A 247 -20.01 21.34 -22.53
CA TYR A 247 -20.87 21.40 -23.70
C TYR A 247 -21.86 22.57 -23.64
N THR A 248 -22.09 23.20 -24.79
CA THR A 248 -23.18 24.15 -25.02
C THR A 248 -23.85 23.85 -26.36
N PRO A 249 -25.20 23.87 -26.43
CA PRO A 249 -25.93 23.68 -27.68
C PRO A 249 -25.82 24.89 -28.63
N THR A 250 -25.38 26.05 -28.13
CA THR A 250 -25.28 27.29 -28.92
C THR A 250 -24.06 27.27 -29.86
N GLY A 251 -23.09 26.41 -29.60
CA GLY A 251 -21.81 26.38 -30.31
C GLY A 251 -20.90 27.58 -30.00
N ASN A 252 -21.25 28.40 -29.00
CA ASN A 252 -20.39 29.48 -28.54
C ASN A 252 -19.08 28.91 -27.97
N PRO A 253 -17.96 29.65 -28.06
CA PRO A 253 -16.72 29.27 -27.40
C PRO A 253 -16.92 29.15 -25.90
N LEU A 254 -16.42 28.06 -25.32
CA LEU A 254 -16.48 27.81 -23.88
C LEU A 254 -15.28 28.43 -23.17
N THR A 255 -15.54 29.09 -22.04
CA THR A 255 -14.53 29.56 -21.09
C THR A 255 -14.64 28.72 -19.81
N PHE A 256 -13.49 28.33 -19.26
CA PHE A 256 -13.41 27.43 -18.11
C PHE A 256 -12.86 28.19 -16.90
N VAL A 257 -13.55 28.11 -15.78
CA VAL A 257 -13.19 28.83 -14.55
C VAL A 257 -13.05 27.82 -13.42
N VAL A 258 -11.87 27.77 -12.79
CA VAL A 258 -11.62 26.95 -11.60
C VAL A 258 -12.19 27.70 -10.40
N ASP A 259 -13.14 27.08 -9.71
CA ASP A 259 -13.80 27.63 -8.52
C ASP A 259 -13.01 27.32 -7.25
N ARG A 260 -12.47 26.10 -7.18
CA ARG A 260 -11.67 25.61 -6.06
C ARG A 260 -10.51 24.77 -6.58
N GLU A 261 -9.31 25.16 -6.19
CA GLU A 261 -8.09 24.39 -6.45
C GLU A 261 -8.01 23.14 -5.53
N PRO A 262 -7.25 22.12 -5.94
CA PRO A 262 -6.91 20.97 -5.08
C PRO A 262 -6.22 21.42 -3.78
N LEU A 263 -6.40 20.65 -2.69
CA LEU A 263 -5.82 20.98 -1.36
C LEU A 263 -4.47 20.32 -1.12
N ASN A 264 -4.20 19.18 -1.75
CA ASN A 264 -3.04 18.33 -1.49
C ASN A 264 -2.13 18.16 -2.73
N GLY A 265 -2.14 19.18 -3.58
CA GLY A 265 -1.22 19.30 -4.71
C GLY A 265 -1.29 20.68 -5.34
N GLU A 266 -0.43 20.92 -6.32
CA GLU A 266 -0.33 22.17 -7.05
C GLU A 266 -0.96 22.03 -8.44
N LEU A 267 -1.80 23.00 -8.81
CA LEU A 267 -2.38 23.10 -10.13
C LEU A 267 -1.64 24.17 -10.94
N THR A 268 -1.09 23.80 -12.09
CA THR A 268 -0.38 24.70 -13.00
C THR A 268 -0.99 24.69 -14.40
N GLY A 269 -0.61 25.66 -15.24
CA GLY A 269 -1.13 25.81 -16.60
C GLY A 269 -2.26 26.81 -16.71
N ALA A 270 -3.07 26.69 -17.76
CA ALA A 270 -4.21 27.57 -18.00
C ALA A 270 -5.38 26.77 -18.55
N ALA A 271 -6.56 26.95 -17.94
CA ALA A 271 -7.76 26.26 -18.35
C ALA A 271 -8.03 26.45 -19.87
N PRO A 272 -8.47 25.40 -20.59
CA PRO A 272 -8.87 24.10 -20.07
C PRO A 272 -7.71 23.12 -19.80
N ASN A 273 -6.47 23.43 -20.18
CA ASN A 273 -5.33 22.51 -20.07
C ASN A 273 -4.52 22.79 -18.81
N LEU A 274 -4.71 21.95 -17.80
CA LEU A 274 -4.09 22.07 -16.49
C LEU A 274 -3.17 20.89 -16.23
N THR A 275 -2.23 21.05 -15.31
CA THR A 275 -1.40 19.97 -14.79
C THR A 275 -1.48 19.98 -13.28
N TYR A 276 -1.91 18.87 -12.71
CA TYR A 276 -1.92 18.65 -11.27
C TYR A 276 -0.65 17.90 -10.87
N THR A 277 0.06 18.40 -9.86
CA THR A 277 1.21 17.72 -9.24
C THR A 277 0.87 17.45 -7.77
N PRO A 278 0.77 16.18 -7.34
CA PRO A 278 0.56 15.87 -5.91
C PRO A 278 1.66 16.47 -5.04
N ALA A 279 1.32 16.87 -3.82
CA ALA A 279 2.33 17.21 -2.82
C ALA A 279 3.16 15.99 -2.42
N ASP A 280 4.39 16.21 -1.97
CA ASP A 280 5.26 15.15 -1.47
C ASP A 280 4.58 14.40 -0.30
N ASN A 281 4.66 13.07 -0.32
CA ASN A 281 4.04 12.14 0.64
C ASN A 281 2.51 12.20 0.71
N PHE A 282 1.84 12.84 -0.26
CA PHE A 282 0.38 12.81 -0.31
C PHE A 282 -0.13 11.57 -1.05
N GLU A 283 -1.00 10.84 -0.38
CA GLU A 283 -1.80 9.77 -0.95
C GLU A 283 -3.27 10.01 -0.64
N GLY A 284 -4.15 9.61 -1.56
CA GLY A 284 -5.58 9.66 -1.34
C GLY A 284 -6.35 10.34 -2.45
N LEU A 285 -7.42 11.02 -2.06
CA LEU A 285 -8.31 11.74 -2.96
C LEU A 285 -8.07 13.23 -2.82
N ASP A 286 -7.90 13.91 -3.95
CA ASP A 286 -7.93 15.36 -4.03
C ASP A 286 -8.98 15.81 -5.06
N ILE A 287 -9.45 17.05 -4.94
CA ILE A 287 -10.63 17.51 -5.66
C ILE A 287 -10.43 18.95 -6.13
N LEU A 288 -10.58 19.19 -7.43
CA LEU A 288 -10.84 20.53 -7.98
C LEU A 288 -12.29 20.65 -8.43
N THR A 289 -12.85 21.85 -8.31
CA THR A 289 -14.18 22.16 -8.85
C THR A 289 -14.09 23.30 -9.84
N PHE A 290 -14.84 23.22 -10.94
CA PHE A 290 -14.84 24.22 -11.99
C PHE A 290 -16.24 24.38 -12.59
N HIS A 291 -16.48 25.51 -13.25
CA HIS A 291 -17.65 25.72 -14.08
C HIS A 291 -17.26 26.21 -15.48
N VAL A 292 -18.24 26.16 -16.37
CA VAL A 292 -18.08 26.50 -17.78
C VAL A 292 -19.05 27.61 -18.16
N GLU A 293 -18.57 28.60 -18.89
CA GLU A 293 -19.35 29.71 -19.42
C GLU A 293 -19.33 29.72 -20.95
N ASP A 294 -20.45 30.03 -21.59
CA ASP A 294 -20.55 30.17 -23.05
C ASP A 294 -20.64 31.63 -23.52
N GLY A 295 -20.30 32.57 -22.63
CA GLY A 295 -20.39 34.01 -22.81
C GLY A 295 -21.76 34.62 -22.49
N VAL A 296 -22.79 33.80 -22.28
CA VAL A 296 -24.14 34.24 -21.88
C VAL A 296 -24.62 33.51 -20.63
N ASN A 297 -24.44 32.20 -20.61
CA ASN A 297 -24.87 31.32 -19.54
C ASN A 297 -23.66 30.71 -18.82
N SER A 298 -23.89 30.29 -17.58
CA SER A 298 -22.92 29.60 -16.75
C SER A 298 -23.49 28.25 -16.31
N SER A 299 -22.66 27.22 -16.33
CA SER A 299 -23.03 25.87 -15.89
C SER A 299 -23.15 25.79 -14.37
N ARG A 300 -23.68 24.67 -13.87
CA ARG A 300 -23.42 24.28 -12.48
C ARG A 300 -21.96 23.83 -12.34
N PRO A 301 -21.36 23.91 -11.14
CA PRO A 301 -20.00 23.42 -10.92
C PRO A 301 -19.92 21.90 -11.14
N ALA A 302 -18.86 21.47 -11.81
CA ALA A 302 -18.47 20.07 -11.96
C ALA A 302 -17.19 19.79 -11.16
N GLU A 303 -16.98 18.51 -10.86
CA GLU A 303 -15.85 18.04 -10.06
C GLU A 303 -14.84 17.27 -10.94
N VAL A 304 -13.54 17.52 -10.74
CA VAL A 304 -12.51 16.55 -11.13
C VAL A 304 -11.97 15.89 -9.86
N SER A 305 -12.27 14.61 -9.72
CA SER A 305 -11.78 13.78 -8.62
C SER A 305 -10.42 13.19 -9.01
N ILE A 306 -9.39 13.54 -8.25
CA ILE A 306 -8.01 13.14 -8.50
C ILE A 306 -7.57 12.10 -7.49
N VAL A 307 -7.11 10.98 -8.00
CA VAL A 307 -6.67 9.85 -7.21
C VAL A 307 -5.16 9.83 -7.21
N VAL A 308 -4.57 9.90 -6.02
CA VAL A 308 -3.13 9.75 -5.84
C VAL A 308 -2.87 8.43 -5.12
N ALA A 309 -2.27 7.48 -5.84
CA ALA A 309 -1.79 6.23 -5.27
C ALA A 309 -0.38 6.41 -4.67
N THR A 310 -0.02 5.52 -3.75
CA THR A 310 1.32 5.43 -3.15
C THR A 310 2.40 5.43 -4.22
N GLY A 311 3.41 6.29 -4.05
CA GLY A 311 4.60 6.28 -4.88
C GLY A 311 5.40 4.99 -4.69
N ILE A 312 6.16 4.59 -5.70
CA ILE A 312 7.25 3.63 -5.48
C ILE A 312 8.43 4.40 -4.87
N GLU A 313 8.92 3.97 -3.71
CA GLU A 313 10.20 4.47 -3.20
C GLU A 313 11.31 4.09 -4.17
N THR A 314 12.14 5.06 -4.56
CA THR A 314 13.18 4.88 -5.60
C THR A 314 14.59 5.21 -5.12
N ILE A 315 14.75 5.52 -3.83
CA ILE A 315 16.04 5.85 -3.25
C ILE A 315 16.76 4.53 -2.95
N PRO A 316 17.99 4.31 -3.45
CA PRO A 316 18.76 3.13 -3.11
C PRO A 316 19.28 3.15 -1.66
N PRO A 317 19.38 2.00 -0.98
CA PRO A 317 20.00 1.92 0.32
C PRO A 317 21.50 2.21 0.25
N GLU A 318 22.00 2.96 1.23
CA GLU A 318 23.43 3.28 1.41
C GLU A 318 23.94 2.76 2.76
N VAL A 319 25.23 2.40 2.83
CA VAL A 319 25.90 2.05 4.09
C VAL A 319 26.23 3.32 4.85
N LEU A 320 25.58 3.51 6.00
CA LEU A 320 25.74 4.66 6.89
C LEU A 320 27.00 4.55 7.76
N ALA A 321 27.30 3.35 8.26
CA ALA A 321 28.44 3.09 9.13
C ALA A 321 28.83 1.61 9.10
N THR A 322 30.07 1.30 9.49
CA THR A 322 30.57 -0.08 9.59
C THR A 322 31.32 -0.32 10.90
N SER A 323 31.34 -1.58 11.34
CA SER A 323 32.20 -2.06 12.42
C SER A 323 32.83 -3.39 12.01
N PRO A 324 34.16 -3.56 12.03
CA PRO A 324 35.17 -2.53 12.24
C PRO A 324 35.03 -1.38 11.25
N ILE A 325 35.42 -0.18 11.69
CA ILE A 325 35.40 1.02 10.85
C ILE A 325 36.43 0.84 9.72
N ASP A 326 36.13 1.36 8.54
CA ASP A 326 37.05 1.32 7.39
C ASP A 326 38.45 1.85 7.74
N GLY A 327 39.48 1.09 7.36
CA GLY A 327 40.88 1.39 7.60
C GLY A 327 41.39 1.10 9.01
N SER A 328 40.60 0.49 9.90
CA SER A 328 41.07 0.10 11.24
C SER A 328 42.27 -0.85 11.17
N ASP A 329 43.28 -0.69 12.04
CA ASP A 329 44.55 -1.45 11.98
C ASP A 329 44.93 -2.27 13.23
N ASP A 330 44.12 -2.20 14.29
CA ASP A 330 44.29 -2.94 15.55
C ASP A 330 43.01 -3.71 15.93
N VAL A 331 42.41 -4.42 14.97
CA VAL A 331 41.17 -5.18 15.23
C VAL A 331 41.46 -6.44 16.03
N ALA A 332 40.81 -6.59 17.19
CA ALA A 332 40.96 -7.76 18.04
C ALA A 332 40.39 -9.03 17.39
N VAL A 333 41.16 -10.12 17.48
CA VAL A 333 40.76 -11.43 17.00
C VAL A 333 40.86 -12.45 18.13
N TYR A 334 39.97 -13.44 18.10
CA TYR A 334 39.93 -14.50 19.09
C TYR A 334 40.41 -15.82 18.48
N VAL A 335 41.22 -16.55 19.25
CA VAL A 335 41.77 -17.86 18.82
C VAL A 335 40.78 -19.01 19.01
N ARG A 336 39.67 -18.77 19.70
CA ARG A 336 38.61 -19.73 19.98
C ARG A 336 37.26 -19.10 19.62
N PRO A 337 36.29 -19.90 19.14
CA PRO A 337 34.95 -19.39 18.91
C PRO A 337 34.29 -19.07 20.25
N VAL A 338 33.37 -18.12 20.24
CA VAL A 338 32.45 -17.91 21.37
C VAL A 338 31.54 -19.13 21.52
N LEU A 339 30.88 -19.28 22.67
CA LEU A 339 30.05 -20.46 23.00
C LEU A 339 28.96 -20.76 21.95
N THR A 340 28.57 -19.77 21.15
CA THR A 340 27.57 -19.87 20.08
C THR A 340 28.15 -20.30 18.72
N GLY A 341 29.47 -20.53 18.61
CA GLY A 341 30.11 -21.14 17.43
C GLY A 341 30.86 -20.20 16.50
N GLY A 342 30.76 -18.87 16.67
CA GLY A 342 31.43 -17.89 15.79
C GLY A 342 32.73 -17.29 16.34
N TYR A 343 33.56 -16.71 15.47
CA TYR A 343 34.78 -15.98 15.83
C TYR A 343 34.56 -14.47 15.82
N PRO A 344 34.85 -13.74 16.91
CA PRO A 344 34.90 -12.29 16.90
C PRO A 344 36.07 -11.72 16.05
N PRO A 345 35.92 -10.49 15.52
CA PRO A 345 34.78 -9.60 15.71
C PRO A 345 33.59 -10.00 14.82
N THR A 346 32.37 -9.68 15.27
CA THR A 346 31.22 -9.61 14.39
C THR A 346 31.37 -8.38 13.50
N ILE A 347 31.11 -8.53 12.21
CA ILE A 347 31.20 -7.46 11.22
C ILE A 347 29.80 -6.86 11.06
N HIS A 348 29.68 -5.54 11.14
CA HIS A 348 28.42 -4.80 11.08
C HIS A 348 28.42 -3.80 9.92
N ALA A 349 27.25 -3.62 9.30
CA ALA A 349 26.95 -2.55 8.36
C ALA A 349 25.56 -1.98 8.69
N TRP A 350 25.51 -0.70 9.05
CA TRP A 350 24.27 0.03 9.26
C TRP A 350 23.83 0.74 7.99
N PHE A 351 22.54 0.76 7.69
CA PHE A 351 22.00 1.33 6.46
C PHE A 351 21.18 2.60 6.70
N THR A 352 21.01 3.40 5.64
CA THR A 352 20.17 4.61 5.65
C THR A 352 18.67 4.31 5.75
N GLU A 353 18.26 3.09 5.42
CA GLU A 353 16.88 2.66 5.32
C GLU A 353 16.73 1.14 5.59
N PRO A 354 15.50 0.62 5.81
CA PRO A 354 15.27 -0.79 6.06
C PRO A 354 15.63 -1.70 4.88
N ILE A 355 16.43 -2.74 5.13
CA ILE A 355 16.84 -3.74 4.15
C ILE A 355 15.87 -4.91 4.11
N ASN A 356 15.61 -5.45 2.91
CA ASN A 356 14.93 -6.72 2.77
C ASN A 356 15.83 -7.86 3.25
N GLU A 357 15.47 -8.44 4.40
CA GLU A 357 16.24 -9.48 5.09
C GLU A 357 16.57 -10.68 4.21
N THR A 358 15.69 -11.02 3.25
CA THR A 358 15.90 -12.15 2.34
C THR A 358 17.06 -11.92 1.37
N THR A 359 17.44 -10.66 1.16
CA THR A 359 18.59 -10.29 0.32
C THR A 359 19.89 -10.19 1.12
N VAL A 360 19.85 -10.29 2.45
CA VAL A 360 21.05 -10.32 3.31
C VAL A 360 21.55 -11.77 3.37
N THR A 361 22.55 -12.07 2.53
CA THR A 361 23.11 -13.43 2.36
C THR A 361 24.63 -13.35 2.34
N THR A 362 25.31 -14.49 2.47
CA THR A 362 26.77 -14.55 2.30
C THR A 362 27.25 -14.25 0.86
N GLY A 363 26.33 -14.09 -0.11
CA GLY A 363 26.65 -13.60 -1.45
C GLY A 363 26.55 -12.08 -1.59
N THR A 364 25.84 -11.42 -0.67
CA THR A 364 25.59 -9.97 -0.70
C THR A 364 26.31 -9.21 0.39
N LEU A 365 26.64 -9.86 1.52
CA LEU A 365 27.52 -9.37 2.57
C LEU A 365 28.55 -10.46 2.88
N PHE A 366 29.84 -10.18 2.64
CA PHE A 366 30.92 -11.16 2.86
C PHE A 366 32.26 -10.50 3.18
N VAL A 367 33.21 -11.29 3.68
CA VAL A 367 34.58 -10.88 3.98
C VAL A 367 35.56 -11.74 3.18
N VAL A 368 36.54 -11.11 2.54
CA VAL A 368 37.67 -11.77 1.88
C VAL A 368 38.99 -11.45 2.54
N ASP A 369 39.94 -12.38 2.50
CA ASP A 369 41.33 -12.13 2.84
C ASP A 369 42.10 -11.44 1.70
N ALA A 370 43.38 -11.12 1.95
CA ALA A 370 44.25 -10.48 0.97
C ALA A 370 44.52 -11.32 -0.31
N LEU A 371 44.21 -12.63 -0.29
CA LEU A 371 44.33 -13.54 -1.43
C LEU A 371 43.00 -13.70 -2.19
N GLY A 372 41.93 -13.07 -1.73
CA GLY A 372 40.59 -13.16 -2.31
C GLY A 372 39.81 -14.39 -1.86
N HIS A 373 40.25 -15.11 -0.83
CA HIS A 373 39.48 -16.19 -0.23
C HIS A 373 38.35 -15.61 0.63
N GLN A 374 37.11 -15.96 0.27
CA GLN A 374 35.93 -15.60 1.05
C GLN A 374 35.82 -16.51 2.27
N LEU A 375 35.76 -15.89 3.46
CA LEU A 375 35.66 -16.58 4.74
C LEU A 375 34.26 -17.15 4.95
N ASP A 376 34.18 -18.31 5.64
CA ASP A 376 32.90 -18.87 6.06
C ASP A 376 32.27 -18.02 7.17
N ALA A 377 30.98 -17.71 7.03
CA ALA A 377 30.26 -16.81 7.91
C ALA A 377 28.74 -17.08 7.89
N ALA A 378 28.07 -16.68 8.96
CA ALA A 378 26.61 -16.55 9.01
C ALA A 378 26.24 -15.06 8.98
N VAL A 379 25.17 -14.72 8.26
CA VAL A 379 24.66 -13.35 8.22
C VAL A 379 23.26 -13.27 8.81
N THR A 380 22.98 -12.16 9.48
CA THR A 380 21.67 -11.81 10.03
C THR A 380 21.42 -10.32 9.83
N TYR A 381 20.17 -9.89 10.00
CA TYR A 381 19.80 -8.49 9.95
C TYR A 381 18.84 -8.15 11.10
N ASP A 382 19.03 -6.99 11.73
CA ASP A 382 18.10 -6.44 12.72
C ASP A 382 17.40 -5.22 12.14
N GLY A 383 16.14 -5.39 11.72
CA GLY A 383 15.32 -4.31 11.16
C GLY A 383 15.02 -3.15 12.11
N THR A 384 15.19 -3.34 13.42
CA THR A 384 14.98 -2.27 14.41
C THR A 384 16.15 -1.28 14.40
N THR A 385 17.36 -1.80 14.22
CA THR A 385 18.60 -1.00 14.24
C THR A 385 19.20 -0.80 12.85
N GLN A 386 18.59 -1.39 11.81
CA GLN A 386 19.06 -1.39 10.43
C GLN A 386 20.50 -1.92 10.29
N ASP A 387 20.82 -2.94 11.08
CA ASP A 387 22.16 -3.51 11.23
C ASP A 387 22.25 -4.88 10.55
N ALA A 388 23.01 -4.98 9.45
CA ALA A 388 23.41 -6.28 8.91
C ALA A 388 24.67 -6.77 9.60
N GLN A 389 24.57 -7.96 10.18
CA GLN A 389 25.60 -8.57 11.00
C GLN A 389 26.16 -9.80 10.29
N LEU A 390 27.48 -9.90 10.20
CA LEU A 390 28.20 -11.04 9.69
C LEU A 390 29.06 -11.63 10.81
N GLN A 391 28.68 -12.83 11.24
CA GLN A 391 29.38 -13.61 12.25
C GLN A 391 30.27 -14.65 11.57
N LEU A 392 31.58 -14.46 11.66
CA LEU A 392 32.57 -15.38 11.09
C LEU A 392 32.45 -16.77 11.73
N GLN A 393 32.53 -17.82 10.91
CA GLN A 393 32.62 -19.23 11.30
C GLN A 393 34.06 -19.76 11.14
N GLU A 394 34.93 -18.96 10.55
CA GLU A 394 36.35 -19.20 10.41
C GLU A 394 37.17 -18.20 11.24
N LYS A 395 38.31 -18.64 11.75
CA LYS A 395 39.23 -17.80 12.52
C LYS A 395 39.95 -16.80 11.63
N LEU A 396 40.12 -15.57 12.11
CA LEU A 396 41.00 -14.60 11.48
C LEU A 396 42.47 -14.85 11.85
N THR A 397 43.37 -14.48 10.95
CA THR A 397 44.82 -14.53 11.17
C THR A 397 45.32 -13.16 11.63
N TRP A 398 46.32 -13.13 12.50
CA TRP A 398 46.94 -11.90 12.99
C TRP A 398 47.67 -11.12 11.90
N ARG A 399 47.73 -9.78 12.03
CA ARG A 399 48.40 -8.87 11.09
C ARG A 399 48.00 -9.05 9.63
N GLN A 400 46.75 -9.44 9.39
CA GLN A 400 46.20 -9.62 8.05
C GLN A 400 45.12 -8.60 7.79
N THR A 401 45.12 -8.06 6.57
CA THR A 401 44.07 -7.17 6.09
C THR A 401 42.96 -8.00 5.46
N TYR A 402 41.73 -7.74 5.90
CA TYR A 402 40.51 -8.31 5.37
C TYR A 402 39.67 -7.20 4.75
N THR A 403 38.88 -7.55 3.74
CA THR A 403 37.95 -6.63 3.08
C THR A 403 36.54 -7.18 3.18
N ALA A 404 35.67 -6.45 3.85
CA ALA A 404 34.24 -6.72 3.88
C ALA A 404 33.58 -5.98 2.71
N THR A 405 32.54 -6.57 2.12
CA THR A 405 31.83 -6.01 0.97
C THR A 405 30.34 -6.23 1.10
N VAL A 406 29.57 -5.16 0.88
CA VAL A 406 28.14 -5.22 0.54
C VAL A 406 28.00 -5.04 -0.97
N THR A 407 27.30 -5.93 -1.66
CA THR A 407 27.13 -5.88 -3.12
C THR A 407 25.83 -5.18 -3.54
N THR A 408 25.73 -4.84 -4.82
CA THR A 408 24.47 -4.36 -5.44
C THR A 408 23.36 -5.41 -5.49
N GLY A 409 23.59 -6.63 -4.97
CA GLY A 409 22.55 -7.65 -4.83
C GLY A 409 21.70 -7.47 -3.56
N LEU A 410 22.09 -6.58 -2.65
CA LEU A 410 21.32 -6.21 -1.46
C LEU A 410 20.26 -5.17 -1.83
N HIS A 411 19.01 -5.40 -1.40
CA HIS A 411 17.87 -4.52 -1.71
C HIS A 411 17.18 -4.04 -0.43
N ASP A 412 16.59 -2.86 -0.48
CA ASP A 412 15.69 -2.36 0.56
C ASP A 412 14.34 -3.11 0.56
N THR A 413 13.46 -2.77 1.51
CA THR A 413 12.09 -3.32 1.58
C THR A 413 11.19 -2.90 0.42
N SER A 414 11.55 -1.83 -0.29
CA SER A 414 10.83 -1.26 -1.44
C SER A 414 11.31 -1.84 -2.79
N GLY A 415 12.36 -2.67 -2.77
CA GLY A 415 12.93 -3.34 -3.92
C GLY A 415 14.05 -2.57 -4.63
N ASN A 416 14.56 -1.46 -4.09
CA ASN A 416 15.72 -0.78 -4.68
C ASN A 416 17.01 -1.50 -4.29
N ALA A 417 17.82 -1.83 -5.29
CA ALA A 417 19.16 -2.36 -5.09
C ALA A 417 20.13 -1.25 -4.67
N MET A 418 21.15 -1.58 -3.88
CA MET A 418 22.26 -0.64 -3.64
C MET A 418 22.82 -0.11 -4.98
N ALA A 419 23.03 1.21 -5.06
CA ALA A 419 23.49 1.87 -6.29
C ALA A 419 24.87 1.38 -6.75
N GLU A 420 25.78 1.20 -5.81
CA GLU A 420 27.13 0.66 -6.01
C GLU A 420 27.49 -0.27 -4.86
N ALA A 421 28.42 -1.20 -5.10
CA ALA A 421 28.95 -2.04 -4.04
C ALA A 421 29.80 -1.20 -3.07
N TYR A 422 29.63 -1.43 -1.77
CA TYR A 422 30.39 -0.76 -0.72
C TYR A 422 31.40 -1.74 -0.10
N SER A 423 32.68 -1.40 -0.15
CA SER A 423 33.75 -2.21 0.45
C SER A 423 34.52 -1.40 1.48
N TRP A 424 34.88 -2.05 2.57
CA TRP A 424 35.75 -1.49 3.60
C TRP A 424 36.74 -2.53 4.08
N SER A 425 37.89 -2.07 4.54
CA SER A 425 38.97 -2.95 4.99
C SER A 425 39.30 -2.73 6.45
N PHE A 426 39.78 -3.79 7.09
CA PHE A 426 40.34 -3.71 8.43
C PHE A 426 41.52 -4.67 8.55
N THR A 427 42.48 -4.32 9.40
CA THR A 427 43.66 -5.15 9.69
C THR A 427 43.57 -5.64 11.12
N THR A 428 43.75 -6.94 11.27
CA THR A 428 43.77 -7.60 12.57
C THR A 428 45.05 -7.24 13.31
N ARG A 429 44.92 -7.13 14.62
CA ARG A 429 46.04 -6.73 15.47
C ARG A 429 47.22 -7.70 15.40
N ALA A 430 48.36 -7.26 15.94
CA ALA A 430 49.49 -8.15 16.20
C ALA A 430 49.18 -9.11 17.36
N PRO A 431 49.75 -10.33 17.38
CA PRO A 431 49.59 -11.23 18.52
C PRO A 431 50.19 -10.60 19.78
N CYS A 432 49.56 -10.82 20.95
CA CYS A 432 49.92 -10.13 22.22
C CYS A 432 51.33 -10.44 22.78
N PHE A 433 52.15 -11.23 22.09
CA PHE A 433 53.49 -11.66 22.52
C PHE A 433 54.55 -11.55 21.39
N ASP A 434 54.34 -10.69 20.40
CA ASP A 434 55.38 -10.27 19.44
C ASP A 434 56.29 -9.21 20.11
N LEU A 435 57.18 -9.66 21.02
CA LEU A 435 58.05 -8.80 21.82
C LEU A 435 59.19 -8.20 21.00
N ASP A 436 59.59 -8.85 19.92
CA ASP A 436 60.65 -8.41 19.02
C ASP A 436 60.17 -7.70 17.75
N GLY A 437 58.86 -7.67 17.51
CA GLY A 437 58.23 -6.99 16.37
C GLY A 437 58.35 -7.74 15.04
N SER A 438 58.71 -9.03 15.08
CA SER A 438 58.86 -9.94 13.94
C SER A 438 57.56 -10.25 13.21
N GLY A 439 56.40 -9.95 13.79
CA GLY A 439 55.09 -10.17 13.17
C GLY A 439 54.43 -11.49 13.52
N GLY A 440 54.93 -12.20 14.53
CA GLY A 440 54.35 -13.41 15.08
C GLY A 440 54.81 -13.61 16.52
N MET A 441 54.27 -14.63 17.19
CA MET A 441 54.97 -15.20 18.34
C MET A 441 56.02 -16.17 17.80
N ASP A 442 57.28 -15.96 18.13
CA ASP A 442 58.35 -16.88 17.78
C ASP A 442 59.21 -17.28 18.99
N ILE A 443 60.29 -18.03 18.72
CA ILE A 443 61.19 -18.52 19.76
C ILE A 443 62.04 -17.42 20.40
N VAL A 444 62.24 -16.29 19.71
CA VAL A 444 62.97 -15.11 20.20
C VAL A 444 62.14 -14.37 21.23
N ASP A 445 60.85 -14.19 20.99
CA ASP A 445 59.92 -13.61 21.96
C ASP A 445 59.90 -14.39 23.28
N ILE A 446 59.84 -15.71 23.18
CA ILE A 446 59.80 -16.59 24.36
C ILE A 446 61.14 -16.63 25.07
N GLN A 447 62.27 -16.57 24.35
CA GLN A 447 63.59 -16.44 24.98
C GLN A 447 63.73 -15.12 25.74
N GLN A 448 63.11 -14.05 25.27
CA GLN A 448 63.04 -12.78 26.01
C GLN A 448 62.18 -12.90 27.26
N VAL A 449 61.01 -13.57 27.21
CA VAL A 449 60.20 -13.86 28.41
C VAL A 449 60.96 -14.77 29.39
N ALA A 450 61.50 -15.90 28.94
CA ALA A 450 62.22 -16.85 29.80
C ALA A 450 63.48 -16.24 30.44
N GLY A 451 64.23 -15.43 29.68
CA GLY A 451 65.38 -14.67 30.17
C GLY A 451 65.00 -13.64 31.24
N HIS A 452 63.79 -13.08 31.18
CA HIS A 452 63.29 -12.10 32.15
C HIS A 452 62.88 -12.72 33.50
N TRP A 453 62.63 -14.03 33.54
CA TRP A 453 62.22 -14.79 34.74
C TRP A 453 63.33 -15.67 35.32
N ASN A 454 64.49 -15.75 34.66
CA ASN A 454 65.67 -16.50 35.13
C ASN A 454 65.38 -17.97 35.48
N MET A 455 64.50 -18.61 34.70
CA MET A 455 64.08 -20.00 34.87
C MET A 455 64.80 -20.93 33.87
N ASP A 456 65.31 -22.06 34.35
CA ASP A 456 65.83 -23.15 33.52
C ASP A 456 64.65 -24.06 33.13
N PRO A 457 64.26 -24.15 31.85
CA PRO A 457 63.10 -24.92 31.41
C PRO A 457 63.20 -26.42 31.73
N SER A 458 64.42 -26.95 31.93
CA SER A 458 64.64 -28.37 32.23
C SER A 458 64.20 -28.80 33.64
N LEU A 459 63.79 -27.86 34.50
CA LEU A 459 63.42 -28.10 35.89
C LEU A 459 61.90 -28.08 36.15
N TYR A 460 61.07 -27.83 35.14
CA TYR A 460 59.63 -27.65 35.30
C TYR A 460 58.83 -28.56 34.33
N PRO A 461 58.69 -29.87 34.63
CA PRO A 461 57.99 -30.84 33.78
C PRO A 461 56.49 -30.58 33.62
N GLU A 462 55.93 -29.65 34.38
CA GLU A 462 54.54 -29.18 34.25
C GLU A 462 54.27 -28.34 32.99
N TYR A 463 55.30 -27.91 32.26
CA TYR A 463 55.19 -27.15 31.01
C TYR A 463 55.45 -27.97 29.74
N ASP A 464 55.75 -29.26 29.87
CA ASP A 464 55.76 -30.24 28.77
C ASP A 464 54.33 -30.76 28.57
N LEU A 465 53.55 -30.02 27.79
CA LEU A 465 52.12 -30.25 27.61
C LEU A 465 51.81 -31.41 26.67
N ASN A 466 52.79 -31.81 25.84
CA ASN A 466 52.70 -32.94 24.92
C ASN A 466 53.30 -34.24 25.52
N ALA A 467 54.01 -34.13 26.66
CA ALA A 467 54.63 -35.20 27.44
C ALA A 467 55.77 -35.96 26.72
N ASP A 468 56.53 -35.30 25.84
CA ASP A 468 57.66 -35.88 25.12
C ASP A 468 59.03 -35.66 25.79
N ASN A 469 59.03 -35.07 26.99
CA ASN A 469 60.20 -34.66 27.79
C ASN A 469 61.08 -33.61 27.11
N VAL A 470 60.58 -32.91 26.10
CA VAL A 470 61.28 -31.84 25.39
C VAL A 470 60.34 -30.65 25.24
N ILE A 471 60.54 -29.62 26.05
CA ILE A 471 59.78 -28.37 25.87
C ILE A 471 60.13 -27.76 24.50
N ASP A 472 59.20 -27.86 23.55
CA ASP A 472 59.40 -27.48 22.15
C ASP A 472 58.23 -26.65 21.57
N VAL A 473 58.27 -26.40 20.25
CA VAL A 473 57.25 -25.62 19.53
C VAL A 473 55.83 -26.17 19.69
N LEU A 474 55.67 -27.48 19.93
CA LEU A 474 54.38 -28.12 20.11
C LEU A 474 53.78 -27.79 21.49
N ASP A 475 54.59 -27.79 22.55
CA ASP A 475 54.17 -27.36 23.89
C ASP A 475 53.84 -25.86 23.91
N ILE A 476 54.63 -25.08 23.18
CA ILE A 476 54.44 -23.63 22.98
C ILE A 476 53.09 -23.35 22.30
N SER A 477 52.70 -24.16 21.32
CA SER A 477 51.42 -24.06 20.63
C SER A 477 50.24 -24.35 21.57
N LEU A 478 50.43 -25.24 22.54
CA LEU A 478 49.44 -25.61 23.55
C LEU A 478 49.31 -24.55 24.66
N VAL A 479 50.41 -23.96 25.13
CA VAL A 479 50.40 -22.83 26.08
C VAL A 479 49.75 -21.60 25.44
N ALA A 480 50.11 -21.27 24.19
CA ALA A 480 49.47 -20.17 23.45
C ALA A 480 47.96 -20.39 23.24
N GLN A 481 47.52 -21.64 23.09
CA GLN A 481 46.10 -22.00 23.02
C GLN A 481 45.38 -21.87 24.37
N GLU A 482 46.05 -22.07 25.50
CA GLU A 482 45.46 -21.85 26.84
C GLU A 482 45.49 -20.37 27.27
N TRP A 483 46.58 -19.66 26.98
CA TRP A 483 46.79 -18.26 27.41
C TRP A 483 46.14 -17.23 26.49
N GLY A 484 45.66 -17.63 25.31
CA GLY A 484 44.83 -16.79 24.45
C GLY A 484 43.52 -16.28 25.08
N ASN A 485 43.15 -16.77 26.27
CA ASN A 485 42.02 -16.27 27.06
C ASN A 485 42.40 -15.16 28.08
N LEU A 486 43.68 -14.78 28.20
CA LEU A 486 44.17 -13.86 29.24
C LEU A 486 44.76 -12.54 28.71
N CYS A 487 44.57 -12.20 27.43
CA CYS A 487 44.91 -10.86 26.93
C CYS A 487 43.75 -9.90 27.28
N PRO A 488 43.95 -8.86 28.13
CA PRO A 488 42.97 -7.81 28.34
C PRO A 488 42.72 -6.98 27.08
#